data_AF-A0A2I4AKB3-F1
#
_entry.id   AF-A0A2I4AKB3-F1
#
_cell.length_a   1.000
_cell.length_b   1.000
_cell.length_c   1.000
_cell.angle_alpha   90.00
_cell.angle_beta   90.00
_cell.angle_gamma   90.00
#
_symmetry.space_group_name_H-M   'P 1'
#
loop_
_entity.id
_entity.type
_entity.pdbx_description
1 polymer ?
#
loop_
_entity_poly.entity_id
_entity_poly.type
_entity_poly.pdbx_seq_one_letter_code
_entity_poly.pdbx_strand_id
1 'polypeptide(L)'
;GPRAVDPRLWDQQLVPERWIHEAKATRAQRDGDRHQQALHLYRAGHWNRCHRLLIQHLASDCIINDNHDYLLDFLEGLGVPERSATIQDWDTAGRVYLDYIRVIKSLQLIQQAEAGGYQLEQLYSQVTSLCSRIELLPCGSARDRLAQSEMAKRVANILRVVLSLQQGEAPLVQLVPHISRLPMPEDYTLEELRGLTQSYLRQLLVSH
;
A
#
# COMPACT_ATOMS: atom_id res chain seq x y z
N GLY A 1 -68.15 -5.50 8.94
CA GLY A 1 -67.48 -4.54 8.04
C GLY A 1 -66.00 -4.88 7.99
N PRO A 2 -65.37 -4.92 6.80
CA PRO A 2 -64.02 -5.43 6.66
C PRO A 2 -63.01 -4.50 7.34
N ARG A 3 -61.99 -5.11 7.95
CA ARG A 3 -60.89 -4.47 8.68
C ARG A 3 -60.22 -3.41 7.81
N ALA A 4 -60.08 -2.20 8.36
CA ALA A 4 -59.20 -1.17 7.82
C ALA A 4 -57.79 -1.75 7.74
N VAL A 5 -57.25 -1.84 6.53
CA VAL A 5 -55.84 -2.17 6.30
C VAL A 5 -55.04 -0.96 6.77
N ASP A 6 -54.24 -1.16 7.81
CA ASP A 6 -53.38 -0.14 8.40
C ASP A 6 -52.38 0.34 7.32
N PRO A 7 -52.38 1.63 6.91
CA PRO A 7 -51.55 2.11 5.81
C PRO A 7 -50.05 2.22 6.17
N ARG A 8 -49.64 1.76 7.36
CA ARG A 8 -48.27 1.84 7.89
C ARG A 8 -47.41 0.60 7.63
N LEU A 9 -47.82 -0.30 6.73
CA LEU A 9 -47.09 -1.54 6.43
C LEU A 9 -46.13 -1.44 5.22
N TRP A 10 -46.13 -0.33 4.50
CA TRP A 10 -45.39 -0.18 3.23
C TRP A 10 -44.09 0.61 3.36
N ASP A 11 -43.85 1.25 4.49
CA ASP A 11 -42.66 2.05 4.72
C ASP A 11 -41.56 1.19 5.33
N GLN A 12 -40.61 0.83 4.46
CA GLN A 12 -39.22 0.43 4.73
C GLN A 12 -38.88 -1.07 4.60
N GLN A 13 -38.02 -1.32 3.59
CA GLN A 13 -37.20 -2.53 3.33
C GLN A 13 -37.84 -3.71 2.57
N LEU A 14 -38.02 -3.56 1.25
CA LEU A 14 -38.15 -4.72 0.35
C LEU A 14 -36.89 -5.04 -0.44
N VAL A 15 -35.99 -4.08 -0.64
CA VAL A 15 -34.73 -4.32 -1.37
C VAL A 15 -33.58 -4.32 -0.38
N PRO A 16 -32.87 -5.45 -0.21
CA PRO A 16 -31.65 -5.51 0.58
C PRO A 16 -30.65 -4.46 0.10
N GLU A 17 -30.05 -3.71 1.03
CA GLU A 17 -29.07 -2.65 0.72
C GLU A 17 -27.91 -3.16 -0.14
N ARG A 18 -27.51 -4.41 0.09
CA ARG A 18 -26.54 -5.13 -0.72
C ARG A 18 -26.90 -5.11 -2.21
N TRP A 19 -28.15 -5.41 -2.58
CA TRP A 19 -28.58 -5.45 -3.99
C TRP A 19 -28.57 -4.06 -4.61
N ILE A 20 -28.86 -3.02 -3.83
CA ILE A 20 -28.76 -1.63 -4.28
C ILE A 20 -27.30 -1.32 -4.65
N HIS A 21 -26.36 -1.70 -3.79
CA HIS A 21 -24.93 -1.50 -4.06
C HIS A 21 -24.42 -2.37 -5.20
N GLU A 22 -24.89 -3.60 -5.36
CA GLU A 22 -24.56 -4.45 -6.51
C GLU A 22 -25.01 -3.80 -7.83
N ALA A 23 -26.25 -3.33 -7.91
CA ALA A 23 -26.76 -2.65 -9.10
C ALA A 23 -25.97 -1.37 -9.41
N LYS A 24 -25.62 -0.58 -8.38
CA LYS A 24 -24.78 0.62 -8.54
C LYS A 24 -23.37 0.28 -9.00
N ALA A 25 -22.77 -0.80 -8.49
CA ALA A 25 -21.46 -1.27 -8.94
C ALA A 25 -21.49 -1.68 -10.42
N THR A 26 -22.54 -2.40 -10.87
CA THR A 26 -22.71 -2.77 -12.28
C THR A 26 -22.87 -1.54 -13.17
N ARG A 27 -23.63 -0.53 -12.73
CA ARG A 27 -23.75 0.73 -13.46
C ARG A 27 -22.40 1.45 -13.57
N ALA A 28 -21.68 1.60 -12.45
CA ALA A 28 -20.38 2.26 -12.44
C ALA A 28 -19.37 1.55 -13.35
N GLN A 29 -19.40 0.20 -13.38
CA GLN A 29 -18.61 -0.59 -14.32
C GLN A 29 -18.91 -0.24 -15.78
N ARG A 30 -20.19 -0.13 -16.15
CA ARG A 30 -20.62 0.23 -17.51
C ARG A 30 -20.18 1.64 -17.87
N ASP A 31 -20.29 2.57 -16.93
CA ASP A 31 -19.96 3.98 -17.12
C ASP A 31 -18.42 4.23 -17.05
N GLY A 32 -17.63 3.20 -16.72
CA GLY A 32 -16.17 3.26 -16.66
C GLY A 32 -15.60 3.87 -15.38
N ASP A 33 -16.45 4.20 -14.39
CA ASP A 33 -16.05 4.77 -13.11
C ASP A 33 -15.59 3.67 -12.14
N ARG A 34 -14.29 3.38 -12.19
CA ARG A 34 -13.66 2.34 -11.37
C ARG A 34 -13.67 2.67 -9.87
N HIS A 35 -13.62 3.95 -9.51
CA HIS A 35 -13.66 4.37 -8.10
C HIS A 35 -15.03 4.08 -7.48
N GLN A 36 -16.11 4.51 -8.14
CA GLN A 36 -17.46 4.22 -7.68
C GLN A 36 -17.78 2.72 -7.73
N GLN A 37 -17.27 2.01 -8.75
CA GLN A 37 -17.38 0.56 -8.82
C GLN A 37 -16.73 -0.11 -7.59
N ALA A 38 -15.49 0.26 -7.25
CA ALA A 38 -14.79 -0.28 -6.09
C ALA A 38 -15.53 -0.01 -4.78
N LEU A 39 -16.01 1.23 -4.59
CA LEU A 39 -16.77 1.65 -3.41
C LEU A 39 -18.05 0.83 -3.24
N HIS A 40 -18.80 0.65 -4.33
CA HIS A 40 -20.05 -0.11 -4.27
C HIS A 40 -19.84 -1.61 -4.14
N LEU A 41 -18.77 -2.17 -4.73
CA LEU A 41 -18.39 -3.57 -4.47
C LEU A 41 -17.99 -3.79 -3.01
N TYR A 42 -17.27 -2.85 -2.42
CA TYR A 42 -16.92 -2.87 -1.00
C TYR A 42 -18.18 -2.86 -0.12
N ARG A 43 -19.11 -1.92 -0.35
CA ARG A 43 -20.36 -1.81 0.42
C ARG A 43 -21.29 -3.02 0.23
N ALA A 44 -21.27 -3.65 -0.94
CA ALA A 44 -22.02 -4.87 -1.21
C ALA A 44 -21.37 -6.14 -0.61
N GLY A 45 -20.20 -6.04 0.02
CA GLY A 45 -19.49 -7.17 0.61
C GLY A 45 -18.81 -8.10 -0.40
N HIS A 46 -18.59 -7.63 -1.63
CA HIS A 46 -17.88 -8.40 -2.67
C HIS A 46 -16.37 -8.20 -2.57
N TRP A 47 -15.76 -8.68 -1.47
CA TRP A 47 -14.36 -8.43 -1.12
C TRP A 47 -13.38 -8.82 -2.21
N ASN A 48 -13.50 -10.04 -2.77
CA ASN A 48 -12.62 -10.53 -3.85
C ASN A 48 -12.70 -9.67 -5.12
N ARG A 49 -13.91 -9.22 -5.50
CA ARG A 49 -14.09 -8.38 -6.69
C ARG A 49 -13.56 -6.97 -6.45
N CYS A 50 -13.81 -6.43 -5.26
CA CYS A 50 -13.30 -5.13 -4.84
C CYS A 50 -11.77 -5.12 -4.82
N HIS A 51 -11.16 -6.09 -4.14
CA HIS A 51 -9.71 -6.26 -4.07
C HIS A 51 -9.07 -6.39 -5.45
N ARG A 52 -9.59 -7.28 -6.32
CA ARG A 52 -9.08 -7.42 -7.68
C ARG A 52 -9.11 -6.11 -8.47
N LEU A 53 -10.23 -5.38 -8.40
CA LEU A 53 -10.40 -4.10 -9.08
C LEU A 53 -9.42 -3.05 -8.54
N LEU A 54 -9.23 -3.01 -7.22
CA LEU A 54 -8.26 -2.12 -6.56
C LEU A 54 -6.84 -2.41 -7.07
N ILE A 55 -6.38 -3.66 -6.96
CA ILE A 55 -5.01 -4.03 -7.34
C ILE A 55 -4.74 -3.82 -8.83
N GLN A 56 -5.69 -4.16 -9.71
CA GLN A 56 -5.48 -4.11 -11.16
C GLN A 56 -5.55 -2.69 -11.75
N HIS A 57 -6.26 -1.76 -11.10
CA HIS A 57 -6.57 -0.48 -11.74
C HIS A 57 -6.40 0.74 -10.85
N LEU A 58 -6.55 0.62 -9.54
CA LEU A 58 -6.57 1.79 -8.65
C LEU A 58 -5.28 1.92 -7.85
N ALA A 59 -4.66 0.81 -7.45
CA ALA A 59 -3.48 0.79 -6.60
C ALA A 59 -2.32 1.56 -7.27
N SER A 60 -1.95 1.18 -8.51
CA SER A 60 -0.87 1.84 -9.25
C SER A 60 -1.11 3.33 -9.43
N ASP A 61 -2.33 3.75 -9.76
CA ASP A 61 -2.68 5.17 -9.91
C ASP A 61 -2.61 5.93 -8.57
N CYS A 62 -3.03 5.30 -7.45
CA CYS A 62 -2.93 5.93 -6.13
C CYS A 62 -1.48 6.10 -5.69
N ILE A 63 -0.62 5.12 -5.95
CA ILE A 63 0.81 5.17 -5.62
C ILE A 63 1.51 6.26 -6.44
N ILE A 64 1.29 6.30 -7.76
CA ILE A 64 1.92 7.28 -8.64
C ILE A 64 1.51 8.71 -8.30
N ASN A 65 0.26 8.92 -7.86
CA ASN A 65 -0.27 10.23 -7.51
C ASN A 65 -0.15 10.55 -6.00
N ASP A 66 0.59 9.75 -5.21
CA ASP A 66 0.73 9.87 -3.76
C ASP A 66 -0.62 9.91 -2.97
N ASN A 67 -1.71 9.43 -3.56
CA ASN A 67 -3.04 9.37 -2.93
C ASN A 67 -3.18 8.12 -2.05
N HIS A 68 -2.36 8.04 -1.01
CA HIS A 68 -2.27 6.88 -0.13
C HIS A 68 -3.48 6.72 0.79
N ASP A 69 -4.11 7.82 1.22
CA ASP A 69 -5.22 7.79 2.17
C ASP A 69 -6.46 7.11 1.59
N TYR A 70 -6.80 7.43 0.33
CA TYR A 70 -7.90 6.75 -0.37
C TYR A 70 -7.67 5.24 -0.45
N LEU A 71 -6.46 4.81 -0.80
CA LEU A 71 -6.13 3.40 -0.90
C LEU A 71 -6.13 2.72 0.47
N LEU A 72 -5.67 3.42 1.50
CA LEU A 72 -5.62 2.91 2.87
C LEU A 72 -7.00 2.57 3.40
N ASP A 73 -8.00 3.44 3.23
CA ASP A 73 -9.36 3.23 3.74
C ASP A 73 -9.95 1.89 3.24
N PHE A 74 -9.73 1.57 1.96
CA PHE A 74 -10.13 0.29 1.40
C PHE A 74 -9.32 -0.87 1.96
N LEU A 75 -7.99 -0.75 1.99
CA LEU A 75 -7.10 -1.83 2.38
C LEU A 75 -7.21 -2.18 3.86
N GLU A 76 -7.43 -1.21 4.75
CA GLU A 76 -7.71 -1.47 6.17
C GLU A 76 -9.03 -2.22 6.33
N GLY A 77 -10.06 -1.79 5.60
CA GLY A 77 -11.34 -2.45 5.58
C GLY A 77 -11.31 -3.88 5.02
N LEU A 78 -10.41 -4.18 4.08
CA LEU A 78 -10.22 -5.51 3.51
C LEU A 78 -9.26 -6.37 4.35
N GLY A 79 -8.31 -5.74 5.05
CA GLY A 79 -7.27 -6.38 5.85
C GLY A 79 -7.74 -6.89 7.21
N VAL A 80 -9.02 -6.76 7.53
CA VAL A 80 -9.63 -7.34 8.73
C VAL A 80 -9.54 -8.88 8.63
N PRO A 81 -9.07 -9.61 9.66
CA PRO A 81 -8.77 -11.04 9.57
C PRO A 81 -9.91 -11.92 9.01
N GLU A 82 -11.16 -11.63 9.35
CA GLU A 82 -12.33 -12.38 8.87
C GLU A 82 -12.54 -12.23 7.35
N ARG A 83 -12.07 -11.11 6.77
CA ARG A 83 -12.21 -10.80 5.35
C ARG A 83 -10.96 -11.22 4.60
N SER A 84 -9.77 -10.84 5.07
CA SER A 84 -8.50 -11.09 4.40
C SER A 84 -8.25 -12.58 4.15
N ALA A 85 -8.67 -13.45 5.07
CA ALA A 85 -8.55 -14.90 4.91
C ALA A 85 -9.37 -15.47 3.73
N THR A 86 -10.39 -14.74 3.27
CA THR A 86 -11.26 -15.14 2.14
C THR A 86 -10.84 -14.49 0.81
N ILE A 87 -9.93 -13.52 0.86
CA ILE A 87 -9.50 -12.76 -0.32
C ILE A 87 -8.34 -13.50 -1.00
N GLN A 88 -8.49 -13.75 -2.29
CA GLN A 88 -7.45 -14.36 -3.12
C GLN A 88 -6.23 -13.43 -3.24
N ASP A 89 -5.03 -13.99 -3.14
CA ASP A 89 -3.77 -13.27 -3.30
C ASP A 89 -3.64 -12.03 -2.39
N TRP A 90 -4.30 -12.04 -1.23
CA TRP A 90 -4.25 -10.93 -0.29
C TRP A 90 -2.82 -10.68 0.19
N ASP A 91 -2.12 -11.72 0.65
CA ASP A 91 -0.78 -11.60 1.21
C ASP A 91 0.28 -11.17 0.18
N THR A 92 0.11 -11.53 -1.08
CA THR A 92 1.06 -11.26 -2.18
C THR A 92 0.80 -9.93 -2.88
N ALA A 93 -0.40 -9.36 -2.75
CA ALA A 93 -0.73 -8.06 -3.36
C ALA A 93 -1.30 -7.06 -2.35
N GLY A 94 -2.52 -7.30 -1.84
CA GLY A 94 -3.25 -6.32 -1.01
C GLY A 94 -2.50 -5.92 0.26
N ARG A 95 -1.93 -6.91 0.94
CA ARG A 95 -1.13 -6.71 2.15
C ARG A 95 0.16 -5.94 1.88
N VAL A 96 0.78 -6.11 0.71
CA VAL A 96 2.02 -5.40 0.36
C VAL A 96 1.76 -3.90 0.23
N TYR A 97 0.68 -3.50 -0.44
CA TYR A 97 0.27 -2.09 -0.51
C TYR A 97 -0.10 -1.53 0.87
N LEU A 98 -0.80 -2.31 1.69
CA LEU A 98 -1.20 -1.89 3.04
C LEU A 98 0.04 -1.66 3.93
N ASP A 99 0.96 -2.61 3.93
CA ASP A 99 2.21 -2.52 4.71
C ASP A 99 3.08 -1.37 4.21
N TYR A 100 3.13 -1.12 2.89
CA TYR A 100 3.81 0.04 2.32
C TYR A 100 3.27 1.37 2.84
N ILE A 101 1.95 1.58 2.80
CA ILE A 101 1.34 2.82 3.29
C ILE A 101 1.58 2.97 4.80
N ARG A 102 1.49 1.88 5.56
CA ARG A 102 1.77 1.89 7.01
C ARG A 102 3.21 2.26 7.31
N VAL A 103 4.18 1.73 6.56
CA VAL A 103 5.61 2.08 6.71
C VAL A 103 5.84 3.58 6.48
N ILE A 104 5.21 4.17 5.45
CA ILE A 104 5.28 5.62 5.20
C ILE A 104 4.73 6.41 6.39
N LYS A 105 3.52 6.06 6.86
CA LYS A 105 2.88 6.75 7.99
C LYS A 105 3.68 6.60 9.29
N SER A 106 4.23 5.41 9.55
CA SER A 106 5.08 5.15 10.71
C SER A 106 6.33 6.03 10.71
N LEU A 107 7.00 6.20 9.55
CA LEU A 107 8.16 7.10 9.47
C LEU A 107 7.77 8.55 9.80
N GLN A 108 6.64 9.04 9.26
CA GLN A 108 6.16 10.40 9.54
C GLN A 108 5.91 10.62 11.04
N LEU A 109 5.32 9.63 11.72
CA LEU A 109 5.10 9.69 13.17
C LEU A 109 6.42 9.75 13.94
N ILE A 110 7.40 8.93 13.56
CA ILE A 110 8.74 8.88 14.17
C ILE A 110 9.51 10.20 13.98
N GLN A 111 9.30 10.89 12.85
CA GLN A 111 9.93 12.19 12.58
C GLN A 111 9.27 13.33 13.36
N GLN A 112 7.99 13.21 13.70
CA GLN A 112 7.22 14.26 14.38
C GLN A 112 7.28 14.15 15.90
N ALA A 113 7.20 12.93 16.43
CA ALA A 113 7.37 12.64 17.84
C ALA A 113 8.75 12.02 17.99
N GLU A 114 9.67 12.62 18.74
CA GLU A 114 11.01 12.10 19.05
C GLU A 114 10.94 10.63 19.52
N ALA A 115 10.93 9.71 18.56
CA ALA A 115 10.48 8.35 18.79
C ALA A 115 11.58 7.52 19.44
N GLY A 116 11.17 6.63 20.35
CA GLY A 116 12.09 5.74 21.05
C GLY A 116 12.67 4.67 20.12
N GLY A 117 13.88 4.18 20.44
CA GLY A 117 14.61 3.20 19.62
C GLY A 117 13.81 1.94 19.24
N TYR A 118 12.86 1.50 20.08
CA TYR A 118 11.99 0.35 19.80
C TYR A 118 11.11 0.56 18.54
N GLN A 119 10.52 1.75 18.37
CA GLN A 119 9.68 2.05 17.20
C GLN A 119 10.51 2.05 15.91
N LEU A 120 11.77 2.48 16.02
CA LEU A 120 12.71 2.51 14.91
C LEU A 120 13.17 1.12 14.49
N GLU A 121 13.43 0.22 15.45
CA GLU A 121 13.72 -1.20 15.19
C GLU A 121 12.54 -1.92 14.55
N GLN A 122 11.31 -1.66 15.03
CA GLN A 122 10.10 -2.22 14.42
C GLN A 122 9.94 -1.75 12.98
N LEU A 123 10.15 -0.45 12.72
CA LEU A 123 10.10 0.11 11.37
C LEU A 123 11.18 -0.52 10.46
N TYR A 124 12.40 -0.69 10.97
CA TYR A 124 13.47 -1.35 10.23
C TYR A 124 13.07 -2.76 9.77
N SER A 125 12.55 -3.59 10.69
CA SER A 125 12.08 -4.94 10.36
C SER A 125 10.98 -4.94 9.29
N GLN A 126 10.02 -4.02 9.39
CA GLN A 126 8.93 -3.86 8.43
C GLN A 126 9.43 -3.47 7.04
N VAL A 127 10.33 -2.49 6.96
CA VAL A 127 10.93 -1.98 5.72
C VAL A 127 11.73 -3.09 5.04
N THR A 128 12.59 -3.80 5.76
CA THR A 128 13.40 -4.90 5.20
C THR A 128 12.53 -6.04 4.67
N SER A 129 11.48 -6.41 5.40
CA SER A 129 10.49 -7.41 4.94
C SER A 129 9.70 -6.91 3.72
N LEU A 130 9.47 -5.62 3.61
CA LEU A 130 8.74 -5.03 2.49
C LEU A 130 9.57 -5.00 1.19
N CYS A 131 10.89 -4.79 1.28
CA CYS A 131 11.77 -4.80 0.11
C CYS A 131 11.64 -6.07 -0.74
N SER A 132 11.64 -7.25 -0.11
CA SER A 132 11.51 -8.53 -0.84
C SER A 132 10.10 -8.78 -1.36
N ARG A 133 9.07 -8.25 -0.70
CA ARG A 133 7.67 -8.44 -1.11
C ARG A 133 7.26 -7.52 -2.26
N ILE A 134 7.82 -6.30 -2.31
CA ILE A 134 7.61 -5.38 -3.43
C ILE A 134 8.14 -6.00 -4.72
N GLU A 135 9.30 -6.68 -4.69
CA GLU A 135 9.87 -7.37 -5.85
C GLU A 135 8.92 -8.42 -6.44
N LEU A 136 8.18 -9.13 -5.58
CA LEU A 136 7.26 -10.20 -5.95
C LEU A 136 5.86 -9.72 -6.36
N LEU A 137 5.61 -8.40 -6.40
CA LEU A 137 4.31 -7.86 -6.79
C LEU A 137 3.96 -8.22 -8.24
N PRO A 138 2.73 -8.69 -8.51
CA PRO A 138 2.29 -8.97 -9.87
C PRO A 138 2.18 -7.67 -10.67
N CYS A 139 2.99 -7.54 -11.73
CA CYS A 139 2.99 -6.38 -12.61
C CYS A 139 2.43 -6.74 -13.99
N GLY A 140 1.16 -6.38 -14.24
CA GLY A 140 0.48 -6.66 -15.51
C GLY A 140 0.62 -5.53 -16.54
N SER A 141 0.87 -4.31 -16.09
CA SER A 141 0.93 -3.11 -16.94
C SER A 141 2.23 -2.31 -16.75
N ALA A 142 2.51 -1.40 -17.68
CA ALA A 142 3.61 -0.44 -17.53
C ALA A 142 3.39 0.49 -16.32
N ARG A 143 2.14 0.82 -15.99
CA ARG A 143 1.80 1.59 -14.79
C ARG A 143 2.13 0.83 -13.51
N ASP A 144 1.88 -0.47 -13.48
CA ASP A 144 2.18 -1.29 -12.29
C ASP A 144 3.69 -1.34 -12.05
N ARG A 145 4.49 -1.48 -13.11
CA ARG A 145 5.96 -1.42 -13.01
C ARG A 145 6.46 -0.06 -12.53
N LEU A 146 5.85 1.02 -13.00
CA LEU A 146 6.18 2.37 -12.53
C LEU A 146 5.85 2.53 -11.04
N ALA A 147 4.64 2.13 -10.62
CA ALA A 147 4.23 2.16 -9.22
C ALA A 147 5.15 1.30 -8.34
N GLN A 148 5.50 0.09 -8.78
CA GLN A 148 6.46 -0.80 -8.10
C GLN A 148 7.83 -0.12 -7.93
N SER A 149 8.31 0.56 -8.97
CA SER A 149 9.58 1.30 -8.93
C SER A 149 9.52 2.48 -7.95
N GLU A 150 8.41 3.23 -7.93
CA GLU A 150 8.22 4.35 -6.99
C GLU A 150 8.13 3.86 -5.55
N MET A 151 7.42 2.75 -5.29
CA MET A 151 7.40 2.11 -3.97
C MET A 151 8.81 1.66 -3.56
N ALA A 152 9.55 1.02 -4.46
CA ALA A 152 10.91 0.56 -4.21
C ALA A 152 11.85 1.71 -3.82
N LYS A 153 11.86 2.80 -4.60
CA LYS A 153 12.65 4.01 -4.29
C LYS A 153 12.27 4.60 -2.94
N ARG A 154 10.97 4.69 -2.64
CA ARG A 154 10.49 5.23 -1.37
C ARG A 154 10.95 4.37 -0.20
N VAL A 155 10.82 3.05 -0.30
CA VAL A 155 11.24 2.11 0.75
C VAL A 155 12.75 2.14 0.96
N ALA A 156 13.56 2.23 -0.10
CA ALA A 156 15.01 2.40 0.02
C ALA A 156 15.37 3.69 0.78
N ASN A 157 14.70 4.79 0.46
CA ASN A 157 14.88 6.06 1.16
C ASN A 157 14.50 5.98 2.64
N ILE A 158 13.37 5.32 2.95
CA ILE A 158 12.94 5.11 4.34
C ILE A 158 13.99 4.27 5.09
N LEU A 159 14.49 3.19 4.49
CA LEU A 159 15.54 2.35 5.09
C LEU A 159 16.79 3.18 5.43
N ARG A 160 17.22 4.05 4.51
CA ARG A 160 18.36 4.95 4.73
C ARG A 160 18.12 5.90 5.89
N VAL A 161 16.94 6.53 5.97
CA VAL A 161 16.58 7.43 7.07
C VAL A 161 16.57 6.68 8.40
N VAL A 162 15.95 5.50 8.45
CA VAL A 162 15.90 4.67 9.65
C VAL A 162 17.30 4.33 10.15
N LEU A 163 18.21 3.91 9.27
CA LEU A 163 19.59 3.60 9.64
C LEU A 163 20.38 4.84 10.09
N SER A 164 20.16 6.00 9.45
CA SER A 164 20.80 7.25 9.90
C SER A 164 20.35 7.68 11.30
N LEU A 165 19.08 7.47 11.63
CA LEU A 165 18.53 7.79 12.95
C LEU A 165 19.04 6.80 14.03
N GLN A 166 19.34 5.55 13.66
CA GLN A 166 19.86 4.55 14.59
C GLN A 166 21.34 4.73 14.93
N GLN A 167 22.19 5.08 13.95
CA GLN A 167 23.65 5.04 14.12
C GLN A 167 24.39 6.36 13.83
N GLY A 168 23.67 7.45 13.55
CA GLY A 168 24.26 8.76 13.21
C GLY A 168 24.81 8.82 11.77
N GLU A 169 25.58 7.81 11.36
CA GLU A 169 25.93 7.51 9.96
C GLU A 169 25.53 6.06 9.65
N ALA A 170 24.69 5.84 8.65
CA ALA A 170 24.23 4.50 8.28
C ALA A 170 25.42 3.63 7.81
N PRO A 171 25.66 2.43 8.39
CA PRO A 171 26.67 1.51 7.86
C PRO A 171 26.20 1.03 6.48
N LEU A 172 26.77 1.63 5.44
CA LEU A 172 26.41 1.46 4.03
C LEU A 172 26.42 -0.01 3.58
N VAL A 173 27.23 -0.85 4.24
CA VAL A 173 27.30 -2.31 4.05
C VAL A 173 25.96 -3.01 4.28
N GLN A 174 25.11 -2.49 5.17
CA GLN A 174 23.78 -3.06 5.45
C GLN A 174 22.73 -2.64 4.40
N LEU A 175 22.95 -1.54 3.69
CA LEU A 175 22.03 -1.05 2.64
C LEU A 175 22.19 -1.80 1.31
N VAL A 176 23.43 -2.20 0.97
CA VAL A 176 23.78 -2.81 -0.33
C VAL A 176 22.92 -4.04 -0.68
N PRO A 177 22.70 -5.03 0.21
CA PRO A 177 21.91 -6.22 -0.11
C PRO A 177 20.42 -5.94 -0.35
N HIS A 178 19.91 -4.82 0.18
CA HIS A 178 18.50 -4.44 0.05
C HIS A 178 18.26 -3.58 -1.18
N ILE A 179 19.15 -2.64 -1.48
CA ILE A 179 19.07 -1.80 -2.68
C ILE A 179 19.19 -2.64 -3.95
N SER A 180 20.07 -3.65 -3.96
CA SER A 180 20.28 -4.53 -5.11
C SER A 180 19.13 -5.50 -5.40
N ARG A 181 18.15 -5.64 -4.49
CA ARG A 181 16.95 -6.50 -4.66
C ARG A 181 15.72 -5.72 -5.08
N LEU A 182 15.79 -4.39 -5.10
CA LEU A 182 14.64 -3.56 -5.42
C LEU A 182 14.53 -3.38 -6.94
N PRO A 183 13.34 -3.56 -7.54
CA PRO A 183 13.11 -3.38 -8.97
C PRO A 183 13.11 -1.89 -9.32
N MET A 184 14.30 -1.30 -9.40
CA MET A 184 14.49 0.11 -9.74
C MET A 184 15.11 0.24 -11.15
N PRO A 185 14.81 1.32 -11.89
CA PRO A 185 15.51 1.63 -13.13
C PRO A 185 17.02 1.73 -12.94
N GLU A 186 17.81 1.31 -13.94
CA GLU A 186 19.27 1.30 -13.89
C GLU A 186 19.88 2.66 -13.52
N ASP A 187 19.27 3.75 -13.99
CA ASP A 187 19.75 5.10 -13.67
C ASP A 187 19.67 5.41 -12.17
N TYR A 188 18.62 4.93 -11.50
CA TYR A 188 18.44 5.14 -10.06
C TYR A 188 19.35 4.23 -9.24
N THR A 189 19.52 2.97 -9.66
CA THR A 189 20.46 2.06 -8.97
C THR A 189 21.89 2.58 -9.08
N LEU A 190 22.28 3.13 -10.24
CA LEU A 190 23.60 3.75 -10.43
C LEU A 190 23.78 5.01 -9.60
N GLU A 191 22.76 5.86 -9.47
CA GLU A 191 22.81 7.05 -8.61
C GLU A 191 22.98 6.68 -7.14
N GLU A 192 22.21 5.69 -6.64
CA GLU A 192 22.37 5.19 -5.28
C GLU A 192 23.76 4.58 -5.07
N LEU A 193 24.26 3.73 -5.98
CA LEU A 193 25.61 3.17 -5.92
C LEU A 193 26.71 4.24 -5.95
N ARG A 194 26.52 5.33 -6.71
CA ARG A 194 27.43 6.49 -6.69
C ARG A 194 27.40 7.22 -5.36
N GLY A 195 26.22 7.42 -4.76
CA GLY A 195 26.09 7.98 -3.41
C GLY A 195 26.77 7.12 -2.36
N LEU A 196 26.60 5.79 -2.45
CA LEU A 196 27.23 4.80 -1.58
C LEU A 196 28.76 4.80 -1.70
N THR A 197 29.30 4.83 -2.94
CA THR A 197 30.75 4.88 -3.15
C THR A 197 31.38 6.19 -2.67
N GLN A 198 30.73 7.33 -2.88
CA GLN A 198 31.22 8.62 -2.40
C GLN A 198 31.25 8.71 -0.87
N SER A 199 30.23 8.18 -0.20
CA SER A 199 30.17 8.16 1.26
C SER A 199 31.20 7.19 1.87
N TYR A 200 31.39 6.01 1.29
CA TYR A 200 32.47 5.10 1.70
C TYR A 200 33.87 5.72 1.55
N LEU A 201 34.12 6.42 0.43
CA LEU A 201 35.39 7.12 0.22
C LEU A 201 35.61 8.23 1.26
N ARG A 202 34.57 8.96 1.65
CA ARG A 202 34.66 9.97 2.73
C ARG A 202 35.01 9.32 4.07
N GLN A 203 34.41 8.18 4.41
CA GLN A 203 34.72 7.48 5.65
C GLN A 203 36.19 7.02 5.70
N LEU A 204 36.72 6.47 4.60
CA LEU A 204 38.14 6.12 4.51
C LEU A 204 39.08 7.33 4.66
N LEU A 205 38.68 8.49 4.15
CA LEU A 205 39.45 9.73 4.24
C LEU A 205 39.42 10.37 5.63
N VAL A 206 38.35 10.15 6.41
CA VAL A 206 38.22 10.65 7.80
C VAL A 206 38.90 9.72 8.82
N SER A 207 39.09 8.44 8.47
CA SER A 207 39.79 7.45 9.30
C SER A 207 41.33 7.52 9.22
N HIS A 208 41.90 8.53 8.58
CA HIS A 208 43.34 8.76 8.42
C HIS A 208 43.79 10.10 9.02
#